data_AF-A0A0Q8R5D4-F1
#
_entry.id   AF-A0A0Q8R5D4-F1
#
_cell.length_a   1.000
_cell.length_b   1.000
_cell.length_c   1.000
_cell.angle_alpha   90.00
_cell.angle_beta   90.00
_cell.angle_gamma   90.00
#
_symmetry.space_group_name_H-M   'P 1'
#
loop_
_entity.id
_entity.type
_entity.pdbx_description
1 polymer ?
#
loop_
_entity_poly.entity_id
_entity_poly.type
_entity_poly.pdbx_seq_one_letter_code
_entity_poly.pdbx_strand_id
1 'polypeptide(L)'
;MGAAAAVDRLMVEFIDASTLLFASPARLDRALPDDRAIIDLLIATRELFLHSLERRISWRPVLADDRSVLDYLIASMAHQPAEQVRVLYLNTKNELLRDEIVAWGSVNRVDISPREVIRRALDLSATGLLLAHNHPSGDPTPSASDLTVTRDLFNAARLFEIALLDHIIVARQGCYSFRAEGRL
;
A
#
# COMPACT_ATOMS: atom_id res chain seq x y z
N MET A 1 26.22 19.70 -5.63
CA MET A 1 26.58 19.77 -4.20
C MET A 1 27.34 18.51 -3.76
N GLY A 2 28.15 18.56 -2.70
CA GLY A 2 28.78 17.37 -2.13
C GLY A 2 27.80 16.53 -1.30
N ALA A 3 28.05 15.22 -1.13
CA ALA A 3 27.10 14.31 -0.49
C ALA A 3 26.68 14.73 0.94
N ALA A 4 27.61 15.22 1.76
CA ALA A 4 27.31 15.67 3.12
C ALA A 4 26.32 16.85 3.17
N ALA A 5 26.54 17.87 2.34
CA ALA A 5 25.66 19.04 2.27
C ALA A 5 24.27 18.69 1.71
N ALA A 6 24.18 17.67 0.84
CA ALA A 6 22.90 17.13 0.40
C ALA A 6 22.14 16.46 1.54
N VAL A 7 22.82 15.63 2.34
CA VAL A 7 22.23 14.98 3.52
C VAL A 7 21.71 16.02 4.51
N ASP A 8 22.50 17.05 4.83
CA ASP A 8 22.07 18.10 5.77
C ASP A 8 20.78 18.79 5.30
N ARG A 9 20.67 19.12 4.01
CA ARG A 9 19.45 19.70 3.43
C ARG A 9 18.26 18.74 3.48
N LEU A 10 18.47 17.48 3.14
CA LEU A 10 17.41 16.47 3.19
C LEU A 10 16.91 16.27 4.63
N MET A 11 17.79 16.27 5.62
CA MET A 11 17.39 16.10 7.03
C MET A 11 16.66 17.32 7.62
N VAL A 12 16.77 18.49 6.98
CA VAL A 12 15.95 19.68 7.34
C VAL A 12 14.52 19.54 6.80
N GLU A 13 14.35 19.02 5.58
CA GLU A 13 13.03 18.89 4.93
C GLU A 13 12.30 17.60 5.34
N PHE A 14 13.05 16.54 5.69
CA PHE A 14 12.53 15.21 5.99
C PHE A 14 12.94 14.77 7.39
N ILE A 15 11.95 14.37 8.19
CA ILE A 15 12.11 14.00 9.60
C ILE A 15 12.97 12.74 9.75
N ASP A 16 12.86 11.80 8.81
CA ASP A 16 13.55 10.53 8.82
C ASP A 16 13.77 9.98 7.39
N ALA A 17 14.56 8.91 7.31
CA ALA A 17 14.87 8.24 6.04
C ALA A 17 13.62 7.68 5.34
N SER A 18 12.59 7.28 6.09
CA SER A 18 11.34 6.77 5.53
C SER A 18 10.57 7.89 4.82
N THR A 19 10.48 9.06 5.45
CA THR A 19 9.83 10.25 4.88
C THR A 19 10.59 10.77 3.65
N LEU A 20 11.92 10.66 3.65
CA LEU A 20 12.76 10.96 2.49
C LEU A 20 12.52 9.96 1.34
N LEU A 21 12.57 8.66 1.63
CA LEU A 21 12.45 7.61 0.62
C LEU A 21 11.14 7.70 -0.17
N PHE A 22 10.06 8.16 0.47
CA PHE A 22 8.74 8.30 -0.15
C PHE A 22 8.31 9.74 -0.43
N ALA A 23 9.25 10.68 -0.35
CA ALA A 23 9.01 12.05 -0.75
C ALA A 23 8.50 12.12 -2.21
N SER A 24 7.55 13.03 -2.47
CA SER A 24 7.15 13.31 -3.85
C SER A 24 8.30 13.98 -4.61
N PRO A 25 8.38 13.82 -5.94
CA PRO A 25 9.40 14.51 -6.75
C PRO A 25 9.44 16.02 -6.47
N ALA A 26 8.28 16.67 -6.33
CA ALA A 26 8.18 18.09 -6.00
C ALA A 26 8.77 18.46 -4.62
N ARG A 27 8.73 17.57 -3.63
CA ARG A 27 9.38 17.78 -2.32
C ARG A 27 10.88 17.58 -2.41
N LEU A 28 11.34 16.60 -3.18
CA LEU A 28 12.78 16.41 -3.45
C LEU A 28 13.36 17.61 -4.21
N ASP A 29 12.65 18.12 -5.22
CA ASP A 29 13.02 19.34 -5.95
C ASP A 29 13.09 20.54 -5.00
N ARG A 30 12.19 20.67 -4.03
CA ARG A 30 12.25 21.75 -3.04
C ARG A 30 13.48 21.65 -2.13
N ALA A 31 13.82 20.44 -1.69
CA ALA A 31 14.99 20.20 -0.84
C ALA A 31 16.31 20.40 -1.59
N LEU A 32 16.33 20.05 -2.87
CA LEU A 32 17.52 19.97 -3.72
C LEU A 32 17.29 20.63 -5.11
N PRO A 33 16.94 21.93 -5.20
CA PRO A 33 16.42 22.57 -6.43
C PRO A 33 17.34 22.56 -7.65
N ASP A 34 18.63 22.24 -7.48
CA ASP A 34 19.63 22.22 -8.56
C ASP A 34 20.43 20.89 -8.63
N ASP A 35 20.12 19.90 -7.78
CA ASP A 35 20.89 18.64 -7.69
C ASP A 35 20.12 17.45 -8.29
N ARG A 36 19.76 17.59 -9.58
CA ARG A 36 18.92 16.60 -10.29
C ARG A 36 19.48 15.18 -10.25
N ALA A 37 20.81 15.02 -10.31
CA ALA A 37 21.46 13.71 -10.25
C ALA A 37 21.20 12.98 -8.91
N ILE A 38 21.16 13.71 -7.80
CA ILE A 38 20.85 13.13 -6.47
C ILE A 38 19.37 12.76 -6.40
N ILE A 39 18.50 13.63 -6.92
CA ILE A 39 17.04 13.36 -6.98
C ILE A 39 16.74 12.11 -7.80
N ASP A 40 17.30 12.00 -9.00
CA ASP A 40 17.10 10.83 -9.87
C ASP A 40 17.63 9.55 -9.22
N LEU A 41 18.77 9.61 -8.51
CA LEU A 41 19.31 8.48 -7.76
C LEU A 41 18.39 8.06 -6.60
N LEU A 42 17.84 9.02 -5.85
CA LEU A 42 16.90 8.75 -4.76
C LEU A 42 15.62 8.09 -5.29
N ILE A 43 15.07 8.61 -6.39
CA ILE A 43 13.90 8.03 -7.06
C ILE A 43 14.22 6.62 -7.55
N ALA A 44 15.33 6.41 -8.26
CA ALA A 44 15.73 5.08 -8.74
C ALA A 44 15.95 4.08 -7.59
N THR A 45 16.55 4.53 -6.49
CA THR A 45 16.77 3.70 -5.29
C THR A 45 15.45 3.30 -4.64
N ARG A 46 14.50 4.24 -4.52
CA ARG A 46 13.14 3.97 -4.04
C ARG A 46 12.45 2.93 -4.91
N GLU A 47 12.44 3.12 -6.22
CA GLU A 47 11.80 2.19 -7.16
C GLU A 47 12.43 0.80 -7.07
N LEU A 48 13.76 0.71 -7.05
CA LEU A 48 14.48 -0.55 -6.87
C LEU A 48 14.12 -1.25 -5.55
N PHE A 49 14.04 -0.49 -4.46
CA PHE A 49 13.66 -1.01 -3.14
C PHE A 49 12.24 -1.56 -3.14
N LEU A 50 11.26 -0.82 -3.68
CA LEU A 50 9.87 -1.27 -3.80
C LEU A 50 9.75 -2.52 -4.67
N HIS A 51 10.41 -2.55 -5.83
CA HIS A 51 10.47 -3.73 -6.68
C HIS A 51 11.11 -4.92 -5.96
N SER A 52 12.15 -4.70 -5.15
CA SER A 52 12.77 -5.78 -4.37
C SER A 52 11.83 -6.36 -3.32
N LEU A 53 10.97 -5.56 -2.70
CA LEU A 53 9.98 -6.03 -1.73
C LEU A 53 8.82 -6.75 -2.42
N GLU A 54 8.30 -6.19 -3.51
CA GLU A 54 7.26 -6.84 -4.31
C GLU A 54 7.70 -8.22 -4.81
N ARG A 55 8.97 -8.35 -5.23
CA ARG A 55 9.53 -9.65 -5.63
C ARG A 55 9.61 -10.67 -4.51
N ARG A 56 9.61 -10.26 -3.23
CA ARG A 56 9.55 -11.19 -2.10
C ARG A 56 8.17 -11.78 -1.94
N ILE A 57 7.11 -11.06 -2.29
CA ILE A 57 5.72 -11.54 -2.21
C ILE A 57 5.24 -12.14 -3.53
N SER A 58 5.91 -11.81 -4.64
CA SER A 58 5.77 -12.50 -5.92
C SER A 58 6.45 -13.87 -5.83
N TRP A 59 5.84 -14.92 -6.38
CA TRP A 59 6.42 -16.29 -6.45
C TRP A 59 6.43 -17.11 -5.16
N ARG A 60 5.68 -16.70 -4.14
CA ARG A 60 5.39 -17.55 -2.98
C ARG A 60 3.98 -17.31 -2.45
N PRO A 61 3.43 -18.25 -1.66
CA PRO A 61 2.17 -18.04 -0.97
C PRO A 61 2.22 -16.84 -0.03
N VAL A 62 1.23 -15.96 -0.16
CA VAL A 62 0.94 -14.84 0.74
C VAL A 62 -0.04 -15.32 1.81
N LEU A 63 0.34 -15.17 3.08
CA LEU A 63 -0.53 -15.41 4.22
C LEU A 63 -0.94 -14.07 4.85
N ALA A 64 -2.06 -14.05 5.57
CA ALA A 64 -2.58 -12.84 6.19
C ALA A 64 -1.64 -12.25 7.25
N ASP A 65 -0.84 -13.09 7.92
CA ASP A 65 0.16 -12.71 8.92
C ASP A 65 1.59 -12.64 8.34
N ASP A 66 1.73 -12.69 7.02
CA ASP A 66 3.03 -12.67 6.36
C ASP A 66 3.68 -11.29 6.49
N ARG A 67 4.76 -11.24 7.27
CA ARG A 67 5.55 -10.02 7.49
C ARG A 67 6.03 -9.37 6.19
N SER A 68 6.32 -10.13 5.14
CA SER A 68 6.82 -9.49 3.91
C SER A 68 5.71 -8.77 3.15
N VAL A 69 4.45 -9.18 3.33
CA VAL A 69 3.30 -8.45 2.79
C VAL A 69 3.14 -7.14 3.56
N LEU A 70 3.22 -7.18 4.89
CA LEU A 70 3.22 -5.97 5.70
C LEU A 70 4.38 -5.04 5.34
N ASP A 71 5.61 -5.55 5.24
CA ASP A 71 6.78 -4.75 4.85
C ASP A 71 6.58 -4.09 3.48
N TYR A 72 6.03 -4.84 2.51
CA TYR A 72 5.71 -4.31 1.19
C TYR A 72 4.62 -3.24 1.22
N LEU A 73 3.52 -3.48 1.95
CA LEU A 73 2.41 -2.54 2.08
C LEU A 73 2.83 -1.26 2.83
N ILE A 74 3.57 -1.40 3.92
CA ILE A 74 4.14 -0.27 4.68
C ILE A 74 5.03 0.56 3.78
N ALA A 75 5.98 -0.07 3.09
CA ALA A 75 6.88 0.62 2.18
C ALA A 75 6.11 1.33 1.05
N SER A 76 5.14 0.66 0.44
CA SER A 76 4.45 1.22 -0.72
C SER A 76 3.35 2.24 -0.39
N MET A 77 2.83 2.26 0.85
CA MET A 77 1.60 3.00 1.19
C MET A 77 1.69 3.95 2.40
N ALA A 78 2.51 3.66 3.42
CA ALA A 78 2.41 4.35 4.73
C ALA A 78 2.67 5.87 4.68
N HIS A 79 3.47 6.32 3.71
CA HIS A 79 3.85 7.72 3.53
C HIS A 79 3.14 8.40 2.35
N GLN A 80 2.17 7.74 1.72
CA GLN A 80 1.41 8.35 0.63
C GLN A 80 0.57 9.52 1.18
N PRO A 81 0.60 10.69 0.50
CA PRO A 81 -0.06 11.90 0.99
C PRO A 81 -1.59 11.87 0.82
N ALA A 82 -2.07 11.06 -0.12
CA ALA A 82 -3.48 10.79 -0.33
C ALA A 82 -3.79 9.36 0.09
N GLU A 83 -5.04 9.16 0.51
CA GLU A 83 -5.56 7.82 0.73
C GLU A 83 -5.61 7.07 -0.60
N GLN A 84 -5.20 5.81 -0.58
CA GLN A 84 -5.13 4.94 -1.73
C GLN A 84 -5.61 3.57 -1.28
N VAL A 85 -6.52 2.97 -2.05
CA VAL A 85 -6.95 1.59 -1.85
C VAL A 85 -6.33 0.72 -2.92
N ARG A 86 -5.78 -0.42 -2.51
CA ARG A 86 -5.29 -1.47 -3.39
C ARG A 86 -5.90 -2.81 -3.06
N VAL A 87 -5.89 -3.68 -4.06
CA VAL A 87 -6.28 -5.08 -3.95
C VAL A 87 -5.16 -5.95 -4.50
N LEU A 88 -4.69 -6.88 -3.66
CA LEU A 88 -3.80 -7.95 -4.08
C LEU A 88 -4.66 -9.16 -4.42
N TYR A 89 -4.63 -9.56 -5.69
CA TYR A 89 -5.34 -10.71 -6.23
C TYR A 89 -4.45 -11.95 -6.14
N LEU A 90 -4.96 -13.02 -5.56
CA LEU A 90 -4.20 -14.23 -5.26
C LEU A 90 -4.81 -15.47 -5.95
N ASN A 91 -3.97 -16.43 -6.32
CA ASN A 91 -4.41 -17.72 -6.84
C ASN A 91 -4.77 -18.72 -5.72
N THR A 92 -5.07 -19.97 -6.09
CA THR A 92 -5.45 -21.05 -5.14
C THR A 92 -4.35 -21.47 -4.18
N LYS A 93 -3.10 -21.13 -4.48
CA LYS A 93 -1.94 -21.33 -3.61
C LYS A 93 -1.60 -20.07 -2.80
N ASN A 94 -2.48 -19.07 -2.83
CA ASN A 94 -2.29 -17.72 -2.31
C ASN A 94 -1.08 -16.99 -2.91
N GLU A 95 -0.62 -17.34 -4.11
CA GLU A 95 0.47 -16.60 -4.76
C GLU A 95 -0.10 -15.34 -5.43
N LEU A 96 0.64 -14.23 -5.36
CA LEU A 96 0.24 -12.96 -5.95
C LEU A 96 0.13 -13.07 -7.47
N LEU A 97 -1.08 -12.85 -7.99
CA LEU A 97 -1.37 -12.72 -9.42
C LEU A 97 -1.19 -11.27 -9.88
N ARG A 98 -1.66 -10.32 -9.06
CA ARG A 98 -1.68 -8.90 -9.39
C ARG A 98 -1.82 -8.04 -8.13
N ASP A 99 -1.09 -6.94 -8.07
CA ASP A 99 -1.35 -5.81 -7.16
C ASP A 99 -1.94 -4.67 -7.99
N GLU A 100 -3.13 -4.20 -7.65
CA GLU A 100 -3.78 -3.10 -8.35
C GLU A 100 -4.29 -2.02 -7.40
N ILE A 101 -4.03 -0.76 -7.78
CA ILE A 101 -4.62 0.41 -7.14
C ILE A 101 -6.05 0.55 -7.70
N VAL A 102 -7.04 0.27 -6.87
CA VAL A 102 -8.45 0.24 -7.31
C VAL A 102 -9.14 1.58 -7.11
N ALA A 103 -8.63 2.42 -6.20
CA ALA A 103 -9.18 3.74 -5.98
C ALA A 103 -8.17 4.69 -5.29
N TRP A 104 -8.34 5.97 -5.56
CA TRP A 104 -7.63 7.07 -4.92
C TRP A 104 -8.64 7.93 -4.17
N GLY A 105 -8.34 8.27 -2.93
CA GLY A 105 -9.14 9.16 -2.11
C GLY A 105 -8.99 10.61 -2.56
N SER A 106 -10.11 11.32 -2.55
CA SER A 106 -10.14 12.75 -2.24
C SER A 106 -10.65 12.93 -0.81
N VAL A 107 -10.60 14.17 -0.30
CA VAL A 107 -10.78 14.61 1.10
C VAL A 107 -11.95 13.96 1.88
N ASN A 108 -12.94 13.32 1.25
CA ASN A 108 -14.15 12.83 1.90
C ASN A 108 -14.48 11.33 1.84
N ARG A 109 -13.93 10.51 0.93
CA ARG A 109 -14.08 9.02 0.94
C ARG A 109 -13.37 8.38 -0.24
N VAL A 110 -12.94 7.13 -0.08
CA VAL A 110 -12.68 6.23 -1.21
C VAL A 110 -13.90 5.34 -1.45
N ASP A 111 -14.57 5.50 -2.59
CA ASP A 111 -15.65 4.61 -3.01
C ASP A 111 -15.06 3.41 -3.77
N ILE A 112 -14.82 2.32 -3.04
CA ILE A 112 -14.50 1.03 -3.64
C ILE A 112 -15.81 0.41 -4.09
N SER A 113 -15.90 0.00 -5.35
CA SER A 113 -17.04 -0.79 -5.83
C SER A 113 -16.74 -2.28 -5.68
N PRO A 114 -17.42 -3.02 -4.77
CA PRO A 114 -17.24 -4.47 -4.66
C PRO A 114 -17.45 -5.17 -6.01
N ARG A 115 -18.42 -4.70 -6.81
CA ARG A 115 -18.68 -5.21 -8.16
C ARG A 115 -17.43 -5.19 -9.03
N GLU A 116 -16.70 -4.08 -9.04
CA GLU A 116 -15.50 -3.93 -9.89
C GLU A 116 -14.34 -4.78 -9.37
N VAL A 117 -14.16 -4.83 -8.04
CA VAL A 117 -13.16 -5.71 -7.42
C VAL A 117 -13.42 -7.18 -7.76
N ILE A 118 -14.67 -7.64 -7.66
CA ILE A 118 -15.06 -9.01 -8.00
C ILE A 118 -14.94 -9.27 -9.50
N ARG A 119 -15.41 -8.36 -10.36
CA ARG A 119 -15.23 -8.46 -11.82
C ARG A 119 -13.76 -8.68 -12.17
N ARG A 120 -12.88 -7.87 -11.56
CA ARG A 120 -11.44 -7.97 -11.78
C ARG A 120 -10.83 -9.26 -11.24
N ALA A 121 -11.30 -9.73 -10.07
CA ALA A 121 -10.88 -11.01 -9.51
C ALA A 121 -11.22 -12.17 -10.44
N LEU A 122 -12.43 -12.17 -11.01
CA LEU A 122 -12.86 -13.18 -11.99
C LEU A 122 -12.02 -13.13 -13.27
N ASP A 123 -11.74 -11.94 -13.82
CA ASP A 123 -10.86 -11.77 -15.00
C ASP A 123 -9.47 -12.37 -14.77
N LEU A 124 -8.95 -12.25 -13.54
CA LEU A 124 -7.64 -12.76 -13.16
C LEU A 124 -7.67 -14.23 -12.72
N SER A 125 -8.83 -14.87 -12.67
CA SER A 125 -9.04 -16.19 -12.06
C SER A 125 -8.51 -16.25 -10.61
N ALA A 126 -8.64 -15.14 -9.88
CA ALA A 126 -8.23 -15.05 -8.49
C ALA A 126 -9.21 -15.81 -7.60
N THR A 127 -8.68 -16.49 -6.58
CA THR A 127 -9.47 -17.18 -5.55
C THR A 127 -9.28 -16.55 -4.17
N GLY A 128 -8.36 -15.58 -4.06
CA GLY A 128 -8.10 -14.83 -2.85
C GLY A 128 -7.92 -13.34 -3.14
N LEU A 129 -8.29 -12.52 -2.16
CA LEU A 129 -8.10 -11.07 -2.14
C LEU A 129 -7.44 -10.66 -0.83
N LEU A 130 -6.54 -9.70 -0.89
CA LEU A 130 -6.14 -8.90 0.26
C LEU A 130 -6.42 -7.44 -0.07
N LEU A 131 -7.31 -6.82 0.71
CA LEU A 131 -7.62 -5.40 0.60
C LEU A 131 -6.63 -4.62 1.46
N ALA A 132 -6.10 -3.50 0.96
CA ALA A 132 -5.33 -2.60 1.79
C ALA A 132 -5.58 -1.14 1.43
N HIS A 133 -5.60 -0.26 2.42
CA HIS A 133 -5.61 1.19 2.21
C HIS A 133 -4.75 1.91 3.23
N ASN A 134 -4.27 3.10 2.90
CA ASN A 134 -3.49 3.90 3.84
C ASN A 134 -4.31 5.01 4.49
N HIS A 135 -4.00 5.32 5.75
CA HIS A 135 -4.49 6.52 6.42
C HIS A 135 -3.39 7.60 6.47
N PRO A 136 -3.49 8.68 5.67
CA PRO A 136 -2.51 9.77 5.71
C PRO A 136 -2.42 10.48 7.07
N SER A 137 -3.48 10.37 7.89
CA SER A 137 -3.51 10.85 9.29
C SER A 137 -2.40 10.23 10.14
N GLY A 138 -1.99 9.00 9.81
CA GLY A 138 -0.99 8.24 10.56
C GLY A 138 -1.56 7.26 11.58
N ASP A 139 -2.88 7.28 11.84
CA ASP A 139 -3.59 6.35 12.73
C ASP A 139 -4.26 5.23 11.91
N PRO A 140 -3.95 3.93 12.17
CA PRO A 140 -4.53 2.81 11.42
C PRO A 140 -5.93 2.41 11.89
N THR A 141 -6.54 3.11 12.85
CA THR A 141 -7.87 2.78 13.37
C THR A 141 -8.93 2.85 12.27
N PRO A 142 -9.74 1.80 12.06
CA PRO A 142 -10.75 1.77 11.00
C PRO A 142 -11.89 2.76 11.26
N SER A 143 -12.35 3.41 10.20
CA SER A 143 -13.56 4.21 10.17
C SER A 143 -14.82 3.32 10.03
N ALA A 144 -16.00 3.91 10.26
CA ALA A 144 -17.27 3.24 9.99
C ALA A 144 -17.44 2.86 8.49
N SER A 145 -16.84 3.65 7.59
CA SER A 145 -16.83 3.37 6.17
C SER A 145 -16.00 2.12 5.87
N ASP A 146 -14.82 1.99 6.48
CA ASP A 146 -13.94 0.84 6.29
C ASP A 146 -14.62 -0.46 6.73
N LEU A 147 -15.29 -0.43 7.90
CA LEU A 147 -16.07 -1.56 8.39
C LEU A 147 -17.18 -1.97 7.40
N THR A 148 -17.87 -0.99 6.81
CA THR A 148 -18.96 -1.23 5.85
C THR A 148 -18.43 -1.83 4.56
N VAL A 149 -17.41 -1.20 3.96
CA VAL A 149 -16.78 -1.66 2.71
C VAL A 149 -16.21 -3.07 2.87
N THR A 150 -15.53 -3.35 3.98
CA THR A 150 -14.96 -4.68 4.26
C THR A 150 -16.03 -5.74 4.26
N ARG A 151 -17.13 -5.48 4.98
CA ARG A 151 -18.25 -6.42 5.08
C ARG A 151 -18.93 -6.64 3.73
N ASP A 152 -19.16 -5.56 2.99
CA ASP A 152 -19.84 -5.62 1.70
C ASP A 152 -18.99 -6.37 0.66
N LEU A 153 -17.67 -6.12 0.63
CA LEU A 153 -16.74 -6.84 -0.22
C LEU A 153 -16.62 -8.32 0.20
N PHE A 154 -16.52 -8.61 1.49
CA PHE A 154 -16.48 -9.99 2.01
C PHE A 154 -17.72 -10.78 1.57
N ASN A 155 -18.91 -10.21 1.76
CA ASN A 155 -20.15 -10.86 1.36
C ASN A 155 -20.25 -11.06 -0.15
N ALA A 156 -19.84 -10.06 -0.94
CA ALA A 156 -19.83 -10.17 -2.40
C ALA A 156 -18.84 -11.23 -2.90
N ALA A 157 -17.61 -11.25 -2.37
CA ALA A 157 -16.56 -12.19 -2.78
C ALA A 157 -16.94 -13.64 -2.53
N ARG A 158 -17.58 -13.91 -1.37
CA ARG A 158 -18.02 -15.26 -1.00
C ARG A 158 -19.04 -15.88 -1.96
N LEU A 159 -19.85 -15.08 -2.64
CA LEU A 159 -20.82 -15.58 -3.64
C LEU A 159 -20.13 -16.20 -4.86
N PHE A 160 -18.86 -15.87 -5.09
CA PHE A 160 -18.05 -16.37 -6.20
C PHE A 160 -16.90 -17.26 -5.73
N GLU A 161 -16.96 -17.76 -4.49
CA GLU A 161 -15.93 -18.60 -3.88
C GLU A 161 -14.54 -17.92 -3.81
N ILE A 162 -14.53 -16.58 -3.76
CA ILE A 162 -13.31 -15.79 -3.59
C ILE A 162 -13.17 -15.41 -2.12
N ALA A 163 -12.05 -15.77 -1.51
CA ALA A 163 -11.79 -15.45 -0.11
C ALA A 163 -11.21 -14.03 0.03
N LEU A 164 -11.81 -13.17 0.85
CA LEU A 164 -11.11 -11.99 1.36
C LEU A 164 -10.25 -12.44 2.54
N LEU A 165 -8.93 -12.59 2.34
CA LEU A 165 -8.03 -13.14 3.34
C LEU A 165 -7.80 -12.17 4.51
N ASP A 166 -7.71 -10.89 4.18
CA ASP A 166 -7.57 -9.80 5.15
C ASP A 166 -7.95 -8.45 4.53
N HIS A 167 -8.17 -7.48 5.40
CA HIS A 167 -8.19 -6.06 5.10
C HIS A 167 -7.17 -5.35 6.01
N ILE A 168 -6.15 -4.73 5.40
CA ILE A 168 -5.04 -4.10 6.11
C ILE A 168 -5.08 -2.58 5.94
N ILE A 169 -5.25 -1.86 7.05
CA ILE A 169 -5.08 -0.41 7.08
C ILE A 169 -3.64 -0.09 7.41
N VAL A 170 -2.97 0.66 6.54
CA VAL A 170 -1.55 1.03 6.66
C VAL A 170 -1.43 2.48 7.11
N ALA A 171 -0.68 2.73 8.18
CA ALA A 171 -0.45 4.09 8.65
C ALA A 171 0.97 4.26 9.20
N ARG A 172 1.39 5.50 9.46
CA ARG A 172 2.72 5.78 10.00
C ARG A 172 2.95 5.18 11.39
N GLN A 173 1.91 5.07 12.21
CA GLN A 173 2.02 4.51 13.57
C GLN A 173 1.94 2.99 13.62
N GLY A 174 1.59 2.33 12.50
CA GLY A 174 1.44 0.89 12.44
C GLY A 174 0.40 0.46 11.41
N CYS A 175 0.01 -0.81 11.48
CA CYS A 175 -1.04 -1.38 10.63
C CYS A 175 -2.17 -1.95 11.49
N TYR A 176 -3.38 -1.95 10.94
CA TYR A 176 -4.54 -2.64 11.48
C TYR A 176 -4.93 -3.77 10.55
N SER A 177 -5.02 -5.00 11.05
CA SER A 177 -5.49 -6.17 10.30
C SER A 177 -6.86 -6.56 10.82
N PHE A 178 -7.87 -6.50 9.95
CA PHE A 178 -9.23 -6.91 10.32
C PHE A 178 -9.28 -8.37 10.73
N ARG A 179 -8.50 -9.24 10.07
CA ARG A 179 -8.41 -10.66 10.42
C ARG A 179 -7.80 -10.87 11.80
N ALA A 180 -6.68 -10.20 12.12
CA ALA A 180 -6.02 -10.33 13.42
C ALA A 180 -6.93 -9.86 14.57
N GLU A 181 -7.80 -8.90 14.27
CA GLU A 181 -8.77 -8.30 15.21
C GLU A 181 -10.11 -9.06 15.25
N GLY A 182 -10.25 -10.18 14.52
CA GLY A 182 -11.45 -11.02 14.52
C GLY A 182 -12.66 -10.38 13.86
N ARG A 183 -12.45 -9.46 12.92
CA ARG A 183 -13.49 -8.71 12.20
C ARG A 183 -13.71 -9.18 10.75
N LEU A 184 -13.16 -10.34 10.40
CA LEU A 184 -13.17 -10.95 9.08
C LEU A 184 -13.39 -12.47 9.20
#